data_AF-L7LDY4-F1
#
_entry.id   AF-L7LDY4-F1
#
_cell.length_a   1.000
_cell.length_b   1.000
_cell.length_c   1.000
_cell.angle_alpha   90.00
_cell.angle_beta   90.00
_cell.angle_gamma   90.00
#
_symmetry.space_group_name_H-M   'P 1'
#
loop_
_entity.id
_entity.type
_entity.pdbx_description
1 polymer ?
#
loop_
_entity_poly.entity_id
_entity_poly.type
_entity_poly.pdbx_seq_one_letter_code
_entity_poly.pdbx_strand_id
1 'polypeptide(L)'
;MLDDLTETWTRTDENIATLVDIQNWWLEAEYVKWTTDPEEAKAASRSADPTPPLPVLRAVAYRPPAAHAAAVERYEARRPQQPKPSGQMDARSFGALFGL
;
A
#
# COMPACT_ATOMS: atom_id res chain seq x y z
N MET A 1 -21.32 8.49 21.08
CA MET A 1 -21.58 8.04 19.70
C MET A 1 -21.16 9.19 18.80
N LEU A 2 -20.60 8.96 17.61
CA LEU A 2 -20.06 10.02 16.73
C LEU A 2 -21.14 10.87 16.03
N ASP A 3 -22.39 10.76 16.48
CA ASP A 3 -23.58 11.27 15.79
C ASP A 3 -23.69 12.81 15.77
N ASP A 4 -22.85 13.50 16.54
CA ASP A 4 -22.84 14.97 16.67
C ASP A 4 -21.78 15.66 15.79
N LEU A 5 -21.06 14.93 14.94
CA LEU A 5 -20.12 15.54 13.98
C LEU A 5 -20.91 16.07 12.80
N THR A 6 -21.14 17.39 12.80
CA THR A 6 -21.89 18.13 11.79
C THR A 6 -21.43 17.81 10.36
N GLU A 7 -22.41 17.73 9.46
CA GLU A 7 -22.39 17.14 8.12
C GLU A 7 -21.43 17.78 7.08
N THR A 8 -20.68 18.80 7.46
CA THR A 8 -19.77 19.51 6.56
C THR A 8 -18.37 18.90 6.60
N TRP A 9 -18.09 17.98 5.68
CA TRP A 9 -16.73 17.49 5.44
C TRP A 9 -15.87 18.58 4.81
N THR A 10 -14.88 19.07 5.54
CA THR A 10 -13.97 20.10 5.06
C THR A 10 -12.71 19.50 4.44
N ARG A 11 -11.93 20.35 3.77
CA ARG A 11 -10.59 19.98 3.30
C ARG A 11 -9.66 19.58 4.45
N THR A 12 -9.83 20.18 5.63
CA THR A 12 -9.06 19.84 6.82
C THR A 12 -9.38 18.42 7.29
N ASP A 13 -10.66 18.04 7.28
CA ASP A 13 -11.08 16.69 7.66
C ASP A 13 -10.52 15.65 6.68
N GLU A 14 -10.56 15.92 5.37
CA GLU A 14 -9.95 15.03 4.37
C GLU A 14 -8.43 14.93 4.53
N ASN A 15 -7.74 16.03 4.86
CA ASN A 15 -6.31 16.02 5.12
C ASN A 15 -5.96 15.15 6.34
N ILE A 16 -6.73 15.28 7.43
CA ILE A 16 -6.55 14.48 8.65
C ILE A 16 -6.84 13.01 8.36
N ALA A 17 -7.94 12.71 7.65
CA ALA A 17 -8.30 11.35 7.26
C ALA A 17 -7.22 10.70 6.39
N THR A 18 -6.66 11.46 5.44
CA THR A 18 -5.54 11.00 4.61
C THR A 18 -4.29 10.73 5.44
N LEU A 19 -3.98 11.57 6.44
CA LEU A 19 -2.85 11.34 7.34
C LEU A 19 -3.02 10.04 8.14
N VAL A 20 -4.24 9.74 8.61
CA VAL A 20 -4.54 8.47 9.30
C VAL A 20 -4.36 7.27 8.37
N ASP A 21 -4.80 7.37 7.11
CA ASP A 21 -4.62 6.30 6.13
C ASP A 21 -3.13 6.03 5.84
N ILE A 22 -2.30 7.09 5.76
CA ILE A 22 -0.84 6.98 5.63
C ILE A 22 -0.22 6.29 6.84
N GLN A 23 -0.62 6.67 8.05
CA GLN A 23 -0.11 6.05 9.27
C GLN A 23 -0.47 4.58 9.35
N ASN A 24 -1.70 4.21 8.99
CA ASN A 24 -2.10 2.80 8.90
C ASN A 24 -1.24 2.03 7.89
N TRP A 25 -1.04 2.57 6.68
CA TRP A 25 -0.17 1.93 5.69
C TRP A 25 1.26 1.71 6.22
N TRP A 26 1.84 2.71 6.88
CA TRP A 26 3.18 2.61 7.46
C TRP A 26 3.25 1.57 8.58
N LEU A 27 2.24 1.53 9.46
CA LEU A 27 2.15 0.54 10.52
C LEU A 27 2.03 -0.88 9.97
N GLU A 28 1.23 -1.10 8.93
CA GLU A 28 1.13 -2.40 8.27
C GLU A 28 2.48 -2.81 7.65
N ALA A 29 3.19 -1.89 7.02
CA ALA A 29 4.51 -2.15 6.45
C ALA A 29 5.56 -2.52 7.52
N GLU A 30 5.61 -1.79 8.64
CA GLU A 30 6.50 -2.13 9.76
C GLU A 30 6.11 -3.45 10.44
N TYR A 31 4.81 -3.72 10.59
CA TYR A 31 4.35 -4.99 11.14
C TYR A 31 4.78 -6.18 10.28
N VAL A 32 4.63 -6.09 8.95
CA VAL A 32 5.15 -7.10 8.02
C VAL A 32 6.64 -7.28 8.24
N LYS A 33 7.42 -6.20 8.28
CA LYS A 33 8.88 -6.27 8.51
C LYS A 33 9.25 -6.90 9.85
N TRP A 34 8.51 -6.66 10.92
CA TRP A 34 8.78 -7.26 12.23
C TRP A 34 8.38 -8.72 12.33
N THR A 35 7.42 -9.16 11.52
CA THR A 35 6.85 -10.52 11.59
C THR A 35 7.31 -11.44 10.47
N THR A 36 7.90 -10.90 9.39
CA THR A 36 8.49 -11.68 8.30
C THR A 36 9.73 -12.41 8.79
N ASP A 37 9.86 -13.68 8.42
CA ASP A 37 11.04 -14.47 8.74
C ASP A 37 12.32 -13.84 8.10
N PRO A 38 13.46 -13.83 8.81
CA PRO A 38 14.69 -13.23 8.28
C PRO A 38 15.15 -13.77 6.92
N GLU A 39 14.95 -15.06 6.65
CA GLU A 39 15.35 -15.67 5.37
C GLU A 39 14.37 -15.28 4.24
N GLU A 40 13.08 -15.16 4.53
CA GLU A 40 12.07 -14.64 3.59
C GLU A 40 12.34 -13.17 3.22
N ALA A 41 12.67 -12.34 4.21
CA ALA A 41 13.02 -10.93 4.00
C ALA A 41 14.25 -10.78 3.10
N LYS A 42 15.27 -11.63 3.29
CA LYS A 42 16.50 -11.65 2.50
C LYS A 42 16.25 -12.09 1.06
N ALA A 43 15.33 -13.04 0.83
CA ALA A 43 14.92 -13.44 -0.51
C ALA A 43 14.19 -12.29 -1.24
N ALA A 44 13.26 -11.60 -0.55
CA ALA A 44 12.49 -10.49 -1.11
C ALA A 44 13.34 -9.26 -1.48
N SER A 45 14.34 -8.92 -0.65
CA SER A 45 15.26 -7.80 -0.91
C SER A 45 16.08 -7.96 -2.19
N ARG A 46 16.31 -9.19 -2.65
CA ARG A 46 17.07 -9.45 -3.89
C ARG A 46 16.24 -9.26 -5.17
N SER A 47 14.92 -9.19 -5.04
CA SER A 47 13.96 -9.05 -6.15
C SER A 47 13.30 -7.68 -6.24
N ALA A 48 13.65 -6.73 -5.36
CA ALA A 48 12.96 -5.44 -5.28
C ALA A 48 13.50 -4.44 -6.31
N ASP A 49 12.60 -3.91 -7.14
CA ASP A 49 12.87 -2.77 -8.03
C ASP A 49 13.00 -1.49 -7.16
N PRO A 50 13.99 -0.60 -7.39
CA PRO A 50 14.35 0.45 -6.44
C PRO A 50 13.42 1.66 -6.45
N THR A 51 12.42 1.72 -7.33
CA THR A 51 11.45 2.82 -7.35
C THR A 51 10.30 2.49 -6.40
N PRO A 52 10.18 3.15 -5.23
CA PRO A 52 9.05 2.91 -4.36
C PRO A 52 7.78 3.40 -5.08
N PRO A 53 6.82 2.52 -5.39
CA PRO A 53 5.54 2.96 -5.89
C PRO A 53 4.92 3.89 -4.84
N LEU A 54 4.23 4.95 -5.28
CA LEU A 54 3.42 5.76 -4.37
C LEU A 54 2.53 4.82 -3.52
N PRO A 55 2.42 5.03 -2.20
CA PRO A 55 1.69 4.12 -1.35
C PRO A 55 0.21 4.09 -1.77
N VAL A 56 -0.33 2.89 -1.92
CA VAL A 56 -1.76 2.67 -2.19
C VAL A 56 -2.46 2.64 -0.84
N LEU A 57 -3.10 3.75 -0.50
CA LEU A 57 -3.68 4.01 0.82
C LEU A 57 -5.09 3.43 0.93
N ARG A 58 -5.30 2.50 1.86
CA ARG A 58 -6.63 2.01 2.22
C ARG A 58 -7.36 3.07 3.04
N ALA A 59 -8.62 3.33 2.73
CA ALA A 59 -9.46 4.28 3.45
C ALA A 59 -9.92 3.70 4.79
N VAL A 60 -9.10 3.85 5.84
CA VAL A 60 -9.40 3.35 7.20
C VAL A 60 -9.99 4.44 8.08
N ALA A 61 -9.70 5.71 7.78
CA ALA A 61 -10.24 6.83 8.53
C ALA A 61 -11.75 6.99 8.29
N TYR A 62 -12.46 7.40 9.35
CA TYR A 62 -13.87 7.77 9.26
C TYR A 62 -14.07 8.92 8.26
N ARG A 63 -15.10 8.82 7.44
CA ARG A 63 -15.55 9.83 6.48
C ARG A 63 -17.07 9.73 6.30
N PRO A 64 -17.76 10.80 5.90
CA PRO A 64 -19.13 10.70 5.42
C PRO A 64 -19.24 9.74 4.23
N PRO A 65 -20.39 9.09 4.03
CA PRO A 65 -20.52 7.97 3.09
C PRO A 65 -20.01 8.25 1.67
N ALA A 66 -20.33 9.42 1.10
CA ALA A 66 -19.88 9.79 -0.24
C ALA A 66 -18.35 9.95 -0.33
N ALA A 67 -17.73 10.60 0.66
CA ALA A 67 -16.29 10.78 0.72
C ALA A 67 -15.56 9.44 0.96
N HIS A 68 -16.13 8.57 1.80
CA HIS A 68 -15.61 7.23 2.04
C HIS A 68 -15.63 6.39 0.76
N ALA A 69 -16.77 6.36 0.05
CA ALA A 69 -16.91 5.63 -1.20
C ALA A 69 -15.89 6.09 -2.25
N ALA A 70 -15.70 7.40 -2.41
CA ALA A 70 -14.70 7.95 -3.31
C ALA A 70 -13.24 7.61 -2.90
N ALA A 71 -12.95 7.48 -1.61
CA ALA A 71 -11.64 7.03 -1.13
C ALA A 71 -11.40 5.54 -1.41
N VAL A 72 -12.42 4.69 -1.23
CA VAL A 72 -12.36 3.25 -1.55
C VAL A 72 -12.19 3.05 -3.06
N GLU A 73 -12.92 3.77 -3.90
CA GLU A 73 -12.77 3.69 -5.36
C GLU A 73 -11.34 4.06 -5.80
N ARG A 74 -10.76 5.13 -5.23
CA ARG A 74 -9.36 5.52 -5.48
C ARG A 74 -8.37 4.42 -5.07
N TYR A 75 -8.62 3.73 -3.96
CA TYR A 75 -7.79 2.61 -3.51
C TYR A 75 -7.85 1.45 -4.50
N GLU A 76 -9.05 1.00 -4.87
CA GLU A 76 -9.25 -0.13 -5.79
C GLU A 76 -8.73 0.16 -7.20
N ALA A 77 -8.80 1.40 -7.68
CA ALA A 77 -8.24 1.78 -8.98
C ALA A 77 -6.70 1.70 -9.02
N ARG A 78 -6.03 1.92 -7.87
CA ARG A 78 -4.56 1.96 -7.76
C ARG A 78 -3.95 0.64 -7.31
N ARG A 79 -4.69 -0.19 -6.56
CA ARG A 79 -4.24 -1.50 -6.07
C ARG A 79 -3.66 -2.42 -7.16
N PRO A 80 -4.22 -2.52 -8.37
CA PRO A 80 -3.66 -3.36 -9.43
C PRO A 80 -2.34 -2.84 -10.01
N GLN A 81 -2.05 -1.55 -9.83
CA GLN A 81 -0.88 -0.87 -10.39
C GLN A 81 0.34 -0.96 -9.47
N GLN A 82 0.18 -1.49 -8.25
CA GLN A 82 1.33 -1.79 -7.41
C GLN A 82 2.10 -2.96 -8.04
N PRO A 83 3.41 -2.79 -8.34
CA PRO A 83 4.22 -3.90 -8.78
C PRO A 83 4.16 -4.96 -7.69
N LYS A 84 3.67 -6.15 -8.03
CA LYS A 84 3.93 -7.33 -7.19
C LYS A 84 5.46 -7.47 -7.14
N PRO A 85 6.07 -7.70 -5.96
CA PRO A 85 7.49 -8.00 -5.92
C PRO A 85 7.73 -9.14 -6.90
N SER A 86 8.48 -8.88 -7.96
CA SER A 86 8.74 -9.80 -9.06
C SER A 86 9.76 -10.84 -8.60
N GLY A 87 9.35 -11.65 -7.64
CA GLY A 87 10.05 -12.87 -7.26
C GLY A 87 9.73 -13.97 -8.28
N GLN A 88 10.38 -13.93 -9.43
CA GLN A 88 10.88 -15.09 -10.22
C GLN A 88 11.17 -14.63 -11.65
N MET A 89 12.45 -14.44 -11.99
CA MET A 89 12.88 -14.67 -13.37
C MET A 89 12.74 -16.18 -13.63
N ASP A 90 12.08 -16.53 -14.73
CA ASP A 90 12.08 -17.88 -15.28
C ASP A 90 13.53 -18.36 -15.43
N ALA A 91 13.82 -19.59 -14.99
CA ALA A 91 15.14 -20.21 -15.06
C ALA A 91 15.74 -20.18 -16.48
N ARG A 92 14.88 -20.16 -17.51
CA ARG A 92 15.28 -20.02 -18.92
C ARG A 92 15.89 -18.65 -19.25
N SER A 93 15.44 -17.60 -18.57
CA SER A 93 15.94 -16.23 -18.77
C SER A 93 17.32 -16.02 -18.14
N PHE A 94 17.67 -16.81 -17.12
CA PHE A 94 18.96 -16.73 -16.43
C PHE A 94 20.09 -17.37 -17.25
N GLY A 95 19.84 -18.52 -17.91
CA GLY A 95 20.83 -19.18 -18.79
C GLY A 95 21.20 -18.34 -20.02
N ALA A 96 20.22 -17.67 -20.62
CA ALA A 96 20.42 -16.78 -21.76
C ALA A 96 21.29 -15.56 -21.44
N LEU A 97 21.31 -15.08 -20.18
CA LEU A 97 22.08 -13.91 -19.78
C LEU A 97 23.57 -14.21 -19.56
N PHE A 98 23.93 -15.48 -19.32
CA PHE A 98 25.30 -15.91 -19.01
C PHE A 98 25.87 -16.93 -20.01
N GLY A 99 25.15 -17.23 -21.10
CA GLY A 99 25.65 -18.08 -22.19
C GLY A 99 25.93 -19.53 -21.76
N LEU A 100 25.04 -20.10 -20.94
CA LEU A 100 25.00 -21.53 -20.58
C LEU A 100 23.70 -22.17 -21.08
#